data_AF-A0A1E8CZM8-F1
#
_entry.id   AF-A0A1E8CZM8-F1
#
_cell.length_a   1.000
_cell.length_b   1.000
_cell.length_c   1.000
_cell.angle_alpha   90.00
_cell.angle_beta   90.00
_cell.angle_gamma   90.00
#
_symmetry.space_group_name_H-M   'P 1'
#
loop_
_entity.id
_entity.type
_entity.pdbx_description
1 polymer ?
#
loop_
_entity_poly.entity_id
_entity_poly.type
_entity_poly.pdbx_seq_one_letter_code
_entity_poly.pdbx_strand_id
1 'polypeptide(L)'
;MKLWTWQTPEVADTLSRGEVHRAQWHRIDRAGQGAYRAMANEMASAGIDVGPIPPVWLWCDEPDPDTVADRSYQVAREGEPERGLVVLTVEAPDSLVLLSSYSAWIERLADPSSRRPFDPVPDLGPTDLQGCLPYLHPDWVRSSRPLPTDDLALADR
;
A
#
# COMPACT_ATOMS: atom_id res chain seq x y z
N MET A 1 -12.50 -6.52 -3.69
CA MET A 1 -11.67 -7.08 -2.60
C MET A 1 -11.50 -6.07 -1.47
N LYS A 2 -11.47 -6.52 -0.20
CA LYS A 2 -11.16 -5.66 0.98
C LYS A 2 -9.64 -5.53 1.11
N LEU A 3 -9.17 -4.29 1.19
CA LEU A 3 -7.77 -3.91 1.24
C LEU A 3 -7.58 -2.78 2.26
N TRP A 4 -6.35 -2.52 2.69
CA TRP A 4 -6.08 -1.35 3.51
C TRP A 4 -4.72 -0.70 3.24
N THR A 5 -4.61 0.59 3.55
CA THR A 5 -3.40 1.40 3.29
C THR A 5 -3.29 2.53 4.31
N TRP A 6 -2.08 3.00 4.59
CA TRP A 6 -1.88 4.25 5.32
C TRP A 6 -1.85 5.41 4.34
N GLN A 7 -2.50 6.50 4.74
CA GLN A 7 -2.52 7.73 3.98
C GLN A 7 -2.33 8.92 4.90
N THR A 8 -2.02 10.07 4.32
CA THR A 8 -1.99 11.33 5.07
C THR A 8 -3.41 11.83 5.33
N PRO A 9 -3.64 12.65 6.38
CA PRO A 9 -4.95 13.26 6.62
C PRO A 9 -5.52 13.99 5.40
N GLU A 10 -4.68 14.63 4.60
CA GLU A 10 -5.09 15.36 3.39
C GLU A 10 -5.69 14.41 2.34
N VAL A 11 -5.20 13.18 2.24
CA VAL A 11 -5.75 12.16 1.33
C VAL A 11 -7.10 11.69 1.83
N ALA A 12 -7.26 11.42 3.12
CA ALA A 12 -8.57 11.08 3.69
C ALA A 12 -9.58 12.21 3.53
N ASP A 13 -9.17 13.46 3.75
CA ASP A 13 -9.98 14.65 3.56
C ASP A 13 -10.41 14.80 2.09
N THR A 14 -9.48 14.61 1.14
CA THR A 14 -9.78 14.55 -0.30
C THR A 14 -10.87 13.52 -0.62
N LEU A 15 -10.71 12.29 -0.13
CA LEU A 15 -11.70 11.22 -0.34
C LEU A 15 -13.04 11.53 0.34
N SER A 16 -13.02 12.15 1.52
CA SER A 16 -14.25 12.56 2.25
C SER A 16 -15.07 13.62 1.52
N ARG A 17 -14.41 14.44 0.68
CA ARG A 17 -15.07 15.42 -0.19
C ARG A 17 -15.62 14.81 -1.49
N GLY A 18 -15.47 13.50 -1.68
CA GLY A 18 -15.89 12.80 -2.90
C GLY A 18 -14.90 12.96 -4.05
N GLU A 19 -13.65 13.32 -3.78
CA GLU A 19 -12.62 13.49 -4.82
C GLU A 19 -11.76 12.22 -4.94
N VAL A 20 -11.34 11.89 -6.17
CA VAL A 20 -10.43 10.78 -6.44
C VAL A 20 -9.00 11.14 -6.04
N HIS A 21 -8.36 10.30 -5.24
CA HIS A 21 -6.95 10.47 -4.90
C HIS A 21 -6.04 9.70 -5.86
N ARG A 22 -5.03 10.40 -6.39
CA ARG A 22 -3.96 9.85 -7.21
C ARG A 22 -2.63 10.08 -6.49
N ALA A 23 -1.85 9.01 -6.32
CA ALA A 23 -0.55 9.11 -5.67
C ALA A 23 0.43 9.97 -6.51
N GLN A 24 1.47 10.49 -5.87
CA GLN A 24 2.38 11.48 -6.47
C GLN A 24 3.83 11.06 -6.23
N TRP A 25 4.65 11.07 -7.29
CA TRP A 25 6.05 10.61 -7.23
C TRP A 25 6.92 11.32 -6.20
N HIS A 26 6.65 12.60 -5.90
CA HIS A 26 7.43 13.34 -4.90
C HIS A 26 7.19 12.87 -3.46
N ARG A 27 6.14 12.08 -3.23
CA ARG A 27 5.85 11.44 -1.94
C ARG A 27 6.48 10.06 -1.81
N ILE A 28 7.12 9.56 -2.87
CA ILE A 28 7.86 8.30 -2.85
C ILE A 28 9.33 8.66 -2.84
N ASP A 29 10.01 8.17 -1.81
CA ASP A 29 11.44 8.34 -1.65
C ASP A 29 12.21 7.81 -2.88
N ARG A 30 13.43 8.30 -3.08
CA ARG A 30 14.18 7.96 -4.29
C ARG A 30 14.49 6.47 -4.39
N ALA A 31 14.64 5.77 -3.25
CA ALA A 31 14.92 4.33 -3.26
C ALA A 31 13.69 3.52 -3.69
N GLY A 32 12.48 3.90 -3.25
CA GLY A 32 11.23 3.24 -3.60
C GLY A 32 10.73 3.49 -5.02
N GLN A 33 11.13 4.59 -5.68
CA GLN A 33 10.63 4.91 -7.03
C GLN A 33 10.88 3.81 -8.07
N GLY A 34 11.98 3.06 -7.95
CA GLY A 34 12.27 1.92 -8.84
C GLY A 34 11.23 0.81 -8.73
N ALA A 35 10.87 0.44 -7.50
CA ALA A 35 9.83 -0.55 -7.23
C ALA A 35 8.46 -0.09 -7.72
N TYR A 36 8.08 1.17 -7.46
CA TYR A 36 6.80 1.71 -7.93
C TYR A 36 6.69 1.78 -9.45
N ARG A 37 7.79 2.03 -10.17
CA ARG A 37 7.81 1.96 -11.65
C ARG A 37 7.65 0.52 -12.15
N ALA A 38 8.28 -0.44 -11.48
CA ALA A 38 8.09 -1.85 -11.80
C ALA A 38 6.65 -2.29 -11.53
N MET A 39 6.05 -1.88 -10.41
CA MET A 39 4.61 -2.08 -10.13
C MET A 39 3.74 -1.51 -11.25
N ALA A 40 3.97 -0.26 -11.65
CA ALA A 40 3.23 0.40 -12.73
C ALA A 40 3.31 -0.36 -14.07
N ASN A 41 4.50 -0.86 -14.42
CA ASN A 41 4.70 -1.62 -15.66
C ASN A 41 3.95 -2.97 -15.65
N GLU A 42 3.93 -3.63 -14.51
CA GLU A 42 3.23 -4.92 -14.35
C GLU A 42 1.72 -4.72 -14.35
N MET A 43 1.21 -3.64 -13.71
CA MET A 43 -0.18 -3.21 -13.83
C MET A 43 -0.57 -2.93 -15.29
N ALA A 44 0.25 -2.19 -16.02
CA ALA A 44 0.01 -1.92 -17.44
C ALA A 44 0.01 -3.20 -18.29
N SER A 45 0.91 -4.14 -17.99
CA SER A 45 0.97 -5.45 -18.66
C SER A 45 -0.26 -6.32 -18.38
N ALA A 46 -0.89 -6.13 -17.21
CA ALA A 46 -2.17 -6.74 -16.83
C ALA A 46 -3.40 -5.98 -17.36
N GLY A 47 -3.21 -4.90 -18.13
CA GLY A 47 -4.31 -4.09 -18.68
C GLY A 47 -4.89 -3.04 -17.73
N ILE A 48 -4.22 -2.77 -16.60
CA ILE A 48 -4.62 -1.75 -15.62
C ILE A 48 -3.78 -0.49 -15.87
N ASP A 49 -4.39 0.54 -16.43
CA ASP A 49 -3.70 1.80 -16.71
C ASP A 49 -3.54 2.64 -15.44
N VAL A 50 -2.29 2.86 -15.05
CA VAL A 50 -1.89 3.77 -13.96
C VAL A 50 -1.48 5.16 -14.47
N GLY A 51 -1.35 5.36 -15.78
CA GLY A 51 -0.91 6.63 -16.37
C GLY A 51 0.49 7.07 -15.90
N PRO A 52 0.76 8.39 -15.79
CA PRO A 52 2.07 8.90 -15.39
C PRO A 52 2.28 8.95 -13.86
N ILE A 53 1.36 8.42 -13.07
CA ILE A 53 1.38 8.48 -11.60
C ILE A 53 1.82 7.13 -11.02
N PRO A 54 2.41 7.12 -9.81
CA PRO A 54 2.66 5.87 -9.11
C PRO A 54 1.33 5.20 -8.73
N PRO A 55 1.30 3.86 -8.67
CA PRO A 55 0.18 3.14 -8.08
C PRO A 55 0.08 3.41 -6.58
N VAL A 56 -1.10 3.14 -6.00
CA VAL A 56 -1.33 3.09 -4.57
C VAL A 56 -1.08 1.65 -4.11
N TRP A 57 -0.25 1.47 -3.10
CA TRP A 57 0.05 0.17 -2.52
C TRP A 57 -0.83 -0.10 -1.29
N LEU A 58 -1.28 -1.35 -1.15
CA LEU A 58 -2.24 -1.81 -0.15
C LEU A 58 -1.89 -3.20 0.37
N TRP A 59 -2.30 -3.45 1.60
CA TRP A 59 -2.31 -4.75 2.25
C TRP A 59 -3.64 -5.48 1.99
N CYS A 60 -3.59 -6.81 1.90
CA CYS A 60 -4.76 -7.65 1.58
C CYS A 60 -5.34 -8.42 2.77
N ASP A 61 -4.74 -8.33 3.95
CA ASP A 61 -5.25 -8.94 5.18
C ASP A 61 -6.18 -8.00 5.95
N GLU A 62 -6.66 -8.46 7.10
CA GLU A 62 -7.49 -7.63 7.96
C GLU A 62 -6.63 -6.62 8.74
N PRO A 63 -7.00 -5.33 8.76
CA PRO A 63 -6.28 -4.32 9.55
C PRO A 63 -6.67 -4.41 11.03
N ASP A 64 -6.27 -5.49 11.71
CA ASP A 64 -6.37 -5.58 13.16
C ASP A 64 -5.35 -4.65 13.85
N PRO A 65 -5.57 -4.26 15.12
CA PRO A 65 -4.69 -3.31 15.81
C PRO A 65 -3.22 -3.73 15.87
N ASP A 66 -2.94 -5.01 16.13
CA ASP A 66 -1.58 -5.53 16.31
C ASP A 66 -0.84 -5.54 14.97
N THR A 67 -1.48 -6.06 13.92
CA THR A 67 -0.91 -6.07 12.55
C THR A 67 -0.66 -4.66 12.02
N VAL A 68 -1.57 -3.72 12.31
CA VAL A 68 -1.41 -2.32 11.93
C VAL A 68 -0.25 -1.68 12.69
N ALA A 69 -0.13 -1.92 14.00
CA ALA A 69 0.96 -1.40 14.82
C ALA A 69 2.32 -1.95 14.38
N ASP A 70 2.45 -3.27 14.21
CA ASP A 70 3.69 -3.94 13.78
C ASP A 70 4.18 -3.41 12.43
N ARG A 71 3.28 -3.28 11.46
CA ARG A 71 3.64 -2.78 10.13
C ARG A 71 3.92 -1.30 10.13
N SER A 72 3.25 -0.52 10.98
CA SER A 72 3.53 0.90 11.14
C SER A 72 4.92 1.12 11.72
N TYR A 73 5.31 0.33 12.72
CA TYR A 73 6.67 0.33 13.28
C TYR A 73 7.75 0.01 12.24
N GLN A 74 7.48 -0.93 11.32
CA GLN A 74 8.41 -1.22 10.21
C GLN A 74 8.61 -0.01 9.30
N VAL A 75 7.52 0.66 8.90
CA VAL A 75 7.58 1.86 8.05
C VAL A 75 8.19 3.08 8.77
N ALA A 76 7.95 3.21 10.08
CA ALA A 76 8.52 4.26 10.91
C ALA A 76 10.04 4.21 10.98
N ARG A 77 10.58 2.99 11.14
CA ARG A 77 12.03 2.74 11.11
C ARG A 77 12.65 3.10 9.76
N GLU A 78 11.85 3.14 8.69
CA GLU A 78 12.27 3.54 7.34
C GLU A 78 12.18 5.06 7.10
N GLY A 79 11.69 5.84 8.08
CA GLY A 79 11.85 7.29 8.13
C GLY A 79 10.63 8.13 7.71
N GLU A 80 9.46 7.52 7.52
CA GLU A 80 8.22 8.26 7.31
C GLU A 80 7.71 8.86 8.63
N PRO A 81 7.35 10.16 8.69
CA PRO A 81 6.82 10.76 9.90
C PRO A 81 5.43 10.18 10.21
N GLU A 82 5.37 9.26 11.18
CA GLU A 82 4.16 8.56 11.64
C GLU A 82 3.04 9.46 12.19
N ARG A 83 3.33 10.74 12.44
CA ARG A 83 2.41 11.62 13.15
C ARG A 83 1.20 11.96 12.27
N GLY A 84 0.06 11.38 12.66
CA GLY A 84 -1.24 11.70 12.09
C GLY A 84 -1.62 10.89 10.86
N LEU A 85 -0.94 9.79 10.55
CA LEU A 85 -1.39 8.89 9.49
C LEU A 85 -2.81 8.36 9.77
N VAL A 86 -3.53 8.06 8.70
CA VAL A 86 -4.86 7.45 8.74
C VAL A 86 -4.82 6.09 8.06
N VAL A 87 -5.44 5.11 8.69
CA VAL A 87 -5.67 3.79 8.11
C VAL A 87 -6.98 3.86 7.34
N LEU A 88 -6.88 3.65 6.02
CA LEU A 88 -8.03 3.51 5.14
C LEU A 88 -8.27 2.04 4.86
N THR A 89 -9.50 1.58 5.09
CA THR A 89 -9.97 0.30 4.55
C THR A 89 -10.80 0.60 3.31
N VAL A 90 -10.51 -0.10 2.21
CA VAL A 90 -11.17 0.10 0.93
C VAL A 90 -11.68 -1.21 0.34
N GLU A 91 -12.76 -1.12 -0.42
CA GLU A 91 -13.28 -2.19 -1.26
C GLU A 91 -13.26 -1.75 -2.72
N ALA A 92 -12.19 -2.12 -3.43
CA ALA A 92 -12.02 -1.79 -4.84
C ALA A 92 -12.52 -2.94 -5.75
N PRO A 93 -12.90 -2.63 -7.01
CA PRO A 93 -13.18 -3.63 -8.02
C PRO A 93 -11.97 -4.52 -8.26
N ASP A 94 -12.17 -5.84 -8.30
CA ASP A 94 -11.08 -6.82 -8.47
C ASP A 94 -10.34 -6.61 -9.81
N SER A 95 -11.02 -6.09 -10.83
CA SER A 95 -10.42 -5.77 -12.14
C SER A 95 -9.41 -4.61 -12.11
N LEU A 96 -9.29 -3.88 -10.99
CA LEU A 96 -8.33 -2.80 -10.82
C LEU A 96 -7.22 -3.15 -9.83
N VAL A 97 -7.32 -4.30 -9.17
CA VAL A 97 -6.35 -4.75 -8.17
C VAL A 97 -5.36 -5.70 -8.85
N LEU A 98 -4.08 -5.35 -8.81
CA LEU A 98 -3.01 -6.29 -9.12
C LEU A 98 -2.40 -6.81 -7.81
N LEU A 99 -2.40 -8.12 -7.64
CA LEU A 99 -1.84 -8.77 -6.45
C LEU A 99 -0.36 -9.08 -6.62
N SER A 100 0.39 -9.02 -5.53
CA SER A 100 1.81 -9.36 -5.50
C SER A 100 2.23 -9.93 -4.14
N SER A 101 3.41 -10.55 -4.11
CA SER A 101 4.08 -11.02 -2.89
C SER A 101 5.01 -9.94 -2.33
N TYR A 102 4.85 -9.61 -1.05
CA TYR A 102 5.72 -8.65 -0.36
C TYR A 102 7.15 -9.16 -0.25
N SER A 103 7.33 -10.40 0.19
CA SER A 103 8.65 -11.02 0.33
C SER A 103 9.37 -11.11 -1.01
N ALA A 104 8.65 -11.37 -2.11
CA ALA A 104 9.23 -11.30 -3.45
C ALA A 104 9.68 -9.88 -3.81
N TRP A 105 8.95 -8.83 -3.39
CA TRP A 105 9.42 -7.45 -3.55
C TRP A 105 10.72 -7.19 -2.80
N ILE A 106 10.82 -7.62 -1.55
CA ILE A 106 12.02 -7.46 -0.73
C ILE A 106 13.20 -8.22 -1.36
N GLU A 107 12.99 -9.46 -1.78
CA GLU A 107 13.99 -10.24 -2.52
C GLU A 107 14.42 -9.52 -3.81
N ARG A 108 13.48 -8.95 -4.56
CA ARG A 108 13.74 -8.26 -5.84
C ARG A 108 14.48 -6.94 -5.68
N LEU A 109 14.26 -6.24 -4.56
CA LEU A 109 14.99 -5.05 -4.16
C LEU A 109 16.44 -5.40 -3.77
N ALA A 110 16.66 -6.54 -3.13
CA ALA A 110 17.99 -7.02 -2.76
C ALA A 110 18.76 -7.62 -3.95
N ASP A 111 18.08 -8.39 -4.80
CA ASP A 111 18.61 -9.09 -5.97
C ASP A 111 17.63 -8.98 -7.15
N PRO A 112 17.97 -8.20 -8.19
CA PRO A 112 17.15 -8.07 -9.38
C PRO A 112 16.95 -9.36 -10.20
N SER A 113 17.66 -10.44 -9.92
CA SER A 113 17.49 -11.73 -10.60
C SER A 113 16.56 -12.70 -9.86
N SER A 114 16.11 -12.34 -8.65
CA SER A 114 15.18 -13.14 -7.84
C SER A 114 13.77 -13.20 -8.45
N ARG A 115 12.87 -13.95 -7.79
CA ARG A 115 11.49 -14.19 -8.26
C ARG A 115 10.75 -12.89 -8.51
N ARG A 116 9.81 -12.89 -9.47
CA ARG A 116 9.01 -11.70 -9.71
C ARG A 116 7.91 -11.58 -8.65
N PRO A 117 7.65 -10.38 -8.13
CA PRO A 117 6.58 -10.16 -7.16
C PRO A 117 5.18 -10.51 -7.66
N PHE A 118 4.97 -10.53 -8.97
CA PHE A 118 3.69 -10.75 -9.63
C PHE A 118 3.54 -12.15 -10.23
N ASP A 119 4.57 -13.00 -10.13
CA ASP A 119 4.42 -14.38 -10.54
C ASP A 119 3.32 -15.01 -9.66
N PRO A 120 2.42 -15.83 -10.24
CA PRO A 120 1.41 -16.52 -9.45
C PRO A 120 2.13 -17.45 -8.47
N VAL A 121 2.22 -17.03 -7.22
CA VAL A 121 2.75 -17.87 -6.15
C VAL A 121 1.55 -18.60 -5.54
N PRO A 122 1.41 -19.92 -5.76
CA PRO A 122 0.48 -20.70 -4.96
C PRO A 122 0.96 -20.66 -3.50
N ASP A 123 0.06 -20.44 -2.55
CA ASP A 123 0.35 -20.32 -1.11
C ASP A 123 1.06 -19.05 -0.63
N LEU A 124 0.63 -17.87 -1.09
CA LEU A 124 0.92 -16.66 -0.31
C LEU A 124 0.11 -16.70 0.99
N GLY A 125 0.83 -16.75 2.11
CA GLY A 125 0.23 -16.52 3.42
C GLY A 125 -0.45 -15.14 3.45
N PRO A 126 -1.48 -14.95 4.29
CA PRO A 126 -2.28 -13.71 4.31
C PRO A 126 -1.41 -12.46 4.55
N THR A 127 -0.30 -12.60 5.27
CA THR A 127 0.63 -11.52 5.59
C THR A 127 1.59 -11.14 4.46
N ASP A 128 1.76 -12.01 3.46
CA ASP A 128 2.64 -11.78 2.30
C ASP A 128 1.89 -11.25 1.07
N LEU A 129 0.56 -11.36 1.07
CA LEU A 129 -0.29 -10.90 -0.02
C LEU A 129 -0.49 -9.38 0.04
N GLN A 130 -0.15 -8.70 -1.05
CA GLN A 130 -0.32 -7.27 -1.25
C GLN A 130 -1.08 -6.96 -2.52
N GLY A 131 -1.67 -5.77 -2.58
CA GLY A 131 -2.37 -5.27 -3.74
C GLY A 131 -1.85 -3.89 -4.14
N CYS A 132 -2.00 -3.56 -5.42
CA CYS A 132 -1.85 -2.20 -5.89
C CYS A 132 -3.04 -1.76 -6.75
N LEU A 133 -3.38 -0.48 -6.63
CA LEU A 133 -4.49 0.20 -7.32
C LEU A 133 -3.96 1.41 -8.11
N PRO A 134 -4.61 1.80 -9.22
CA PRO A 134 -4.20 2.98 -9.98
C PRO A 134 -4.53 4.31 -9.29
N TYR A 135 -5.51 4.31 -8.38
CA TYR A 135 -5.98 5.47 -7.62
C TYR A 135 -6.89 4.99 -6.47
N LEU A 136 -7.30 5.89 -5.57
CA LEU A 136 -8.36 5.64 -4.59
C LEU A 136 -9.62 6.41 -4.98
N HIS A 137 -10.74 5.70 -5.07
CA HIS A 137 -12.06 6.30 -5.29
C HIS A 137 -12.80 6.46 -3.95
N PRO A 138 -13.55 7.56 -3.72
CA PRO A 138 -14.31 7.76 -2.48
C PRO A 138 -15.30 6.62 -2.19
N ASP A 139 -16.02 6.15 -3.21
CA ASP A 139 -17.00 5.05 -3.05
C ASP A 139 -16.40 3.71 -2.59
N TRP A 140 -15.08 3.55 -2.70
CA TRP A 140 -14.39 2.35 -2.23
C TRP A 140 -14.08 2.44 -0.74
N VAL A 141 -14.05 3.63 -0.13
CA VAL A 141 -13.69 3.80 1.28
C VAL A 141 -14.78 3.22 2.18
N ARG A 142 -14.40 2.26 3.02
CA ARG A 142 -15.27 1.62 4.02
C ARG A 142 -15.03 2.14 5.43
N SER A 143 -13.79 2.48 5.74
CA SER A 143 -13.44 3.11 7.01
C SER A 143 -12.24 4.02 6.84
N SER A 144 -12.21 5.10 7.62
CA SER A 144 -11.04 5.95 7.82
C SER A 144 -10.87 6.14 9.32
N ARG A 145 -9.74 5.70 9.86
CA ARG A 145 -9.42 5.85 11.29
C ARG A 145 -8.00 6.39 11.46
N PRO A 146 -7.74 7.27 12.43
CA PRO A 146 -6.38 7.62 12.80
C PRO A 146 -5.58 6.37 13.14
N LEU A 147 -4.31 6.35 12.73
CA LEU A 147 -3.35 5.38 13.25
C LEU A 147 -3.14 5.68 14.74
N PRO A 148 -3.35 4.72 15.66
CA PRO A 148 -3.11 4.94 17.07
C PRO A 148 -1.63 5.28 17.30
N THR A 149 -1.35 6.50 17.76
CA THR A 149 0.04 6.93 18.06
C THR A 149 0.56 6.35 19.37
N ASP A 150 -0.35 5.89 20.24
CA ASP A 150 -0.01 5.41 21.58
C ASP A 150 0.51 3.96 21.56
N ASP A 151 0.14 3.17 20.54
CA ASP A 151 0.60 1.78 20.38
C ASP A 151 2.03 1.69 19.82
N LEU A 152 2.50 2.75 19.15
CA LEU A 152 3.86 2.84 18.59
C LEU A 152 4.92 3.13 19.66
N ALA A 153 4.52 3.73 20.79
CA ALA A 153 5.40 4.01 21.93
C ALA A 153 5.76 2.77 22.76
N LEU A 154 5.09 1.62 22.53
CA LEU A 154 5.34 0.38 23.26
C LEU A 154 6.46 -0.48 22.66
N ALA A 155 6.93 -0.19 21.45
CA ALA A 155 8.02 -0.92 20.80
C ALA A 155 9.44 -0.45 21.21
N ASP A 156 9.54 0.58 22.07
CA ASP A 156 10.79 1.09 22.66
C ASP A 156 11.02 0.56 24.10
N ARG A 157 10.36 -0.53 24.51
CA ARG A 157 10.54 -1.16 25.83
C ARG A 157 11.06 -2.59 25.78
#